data_AF-A0A7Y1VUE4-F1
#
_entry.id   AF-A0A7Y1VUE4-F1
#
_cell.length_a   1.000
_cell.length_b   1.000
_cell.length_c   1.000
_cell.angle_alpha   90.00
_cell.angle_beta   90.00
_cell.angle_gamma   90.00
#
_symmetry.space_group_name_H-M   'P 1'
#
loop_
_entity.id
_entity.type
_entity.pdbx_description
1 polymer ?
#
loop_
_entity_poly.entity_id
_entity_poly.type
_entity_poly.pdbx_seq_one_letter_code
_entity_poly.pdbx_strand_id
1 'polypeptide(L)'
;ETPPGHWFTILNYVNDHPLFEKKFEGSGEVLDDLEWDVKSYFILGGALHDVAVAVWGIKSFYDYIRPISAIRGMAELGQSSDSTMASYHIGGLPLIEGYIELVESGDPLAGAADENVGKIKLYAWRGPAHLTSDSSSAGVGWILAGDWWPYQMPSFITPPFAGYVSGHSTFSRAAAEVMTLLTGDAYFPGGMGTFDANKNEYLVFEEGPSVDMQLQWATYRDASDQASLSRLWGGIHPPVDDIPGRKIGKVIGPEAFEYAKTFFSGQSTATIDQEKAYEEVGVITNWPNPIRNETTFAYTVRNEGVVQINIFDLTGKEVKSINEGYRRPGVYESTWSTAGEILGSGMYFYRLQLDGKSSAPKKMMSISGN
;
A
#
# COMPACT_ATOMS: atom_id res chain seq x y z
N GLU A 1 -10.48 -7.48 -6.57
CA GLU A 1 -9.42 -6.58 -6.06
C GLU A 1 -8.94 -7.10 -4.72
N THR A 2 -7.64 -7.31 -4.53
CA THR A 2 -7.08 -7.66 -3.22
C THR A 2 -6.38 -6.43 -2.64
N PRO A 3 -7.06 -5.61 -1.83
CA PRO A 3 -6.38 -4.52 -1.11
C PRO A 3 -5.29 -5.11 -0.20
N PRO A 4 -4.33 -4.29 0.28
CA PRO A 4 -3.19 -4.80 1.07
C PRO A 4 -3.57 -5.71 2.24
N GLY A 5 -4.67 -5.40 2.93
CA GLY A 5 -5.18 -6.22 4.04
C GLY A 5 -5.75 -7.59 3.64
N HIS A 6 -6.13 -7.78 2.37
CA HIS A 6 -6.70 -9.03 1.87
C HIS A 6 -5.67 -10.17 1.86
N TRP A 7 -4.37 -9.85 1.83
CA TRP A 7 -3.32 -10.87 1.93
C TRP A 7 -3.31 -11.59 3.27
N PHE A 8 -3.86 -11.01 4.34
CA PHE A 8 -4.11 -11.73 5.59
C PHE A 8 -5.26 -12.74 5.46
N THR A 9 -6.26 -12.45 4.63
CA THR A 9 -7.32 -13.41 4.31
C THR A 9 -6.76 -14.58 3.51
N ILE A 10 -5.85 -14.32 2.58
CA ILE A 10 -5.13 -15.36 1.83
C ILE A 10 -4.23 -16.18 2.77
N LEU A 11 -3.52 -15.53 3.70
CA LEU A 11 -2.73 -16.22 4.73
C LEU A 11 -3.63 -17.15 5.56
N ASN A 12 -4.79 -16.69 6.01
CA ASN A 12 -5.72 -17.52 6.78
C ASN A 12 -6.27 -18.68 5.95
N TYR A 13 -6.61 -18.45 4.68
CA TYR A 13 -7.00 -19.51 3.74
C TYR A 13 -5.92 -20.60 3.62
N VAL A 14 -4.65 -20.21 3.57
CA VAL A 14 -3.50 -21.16 3.55
C VAL A 14 -3.37 -21.88 4.89
N ASN A 15 -3.45 -21.15 6.01
CA ASN A 15 -3.31 -21.69 7.36
C ASN A 15 -4.37 -22.75 7.68
N ASP A 16 -5.59 -22.56 7.18
CA ASP A 16 -6.73 -23.46 7.42
C ASP A 16 -6.79 -24.62 6.41
N HIS A 17 -5.91 -24.64 5.40
CA HIS A 17 -5.93 -25.66 4.37
C HIS A 17 -5.48 -27.02 4.92
N PRO A 18 -6.24 -28.12 4.72
CA PRO A 18 -5.96 -29.41 5.36
C PRO A 18 -4.65 -30.09 4.92
N LEU A 19 -4.10 -29.67 3.77
CA LEU A 19 -2.81 -30.17 3.26
C LEU A 19 -1.61 -29.28 3.66
N PHE A 20 -1.84 -28.20 4.41
CA PHE A 20 -0.78 -27.31 4.82
C PHE A 20 -0.21 -27.72 6.18
N GLU A 21 1.10 -27.91 6.26
CA GLU A 21 1.83 -28.11 7.51
C GLU A 21 2.54 -26.81 7.89
N LYS A 22 2.28 -26.27 9.08
CA LYS A 22 2.83 -25.00 9.60
C LYS A 22 4.31 -25.11 9.96
N LYS A 23 5.15 -25.42 8.97
CA LYS A 23 6.61 -25.46 9.07
C LYS A 23 7.19 -24.15 8.57
N PHE A 24 7.95 -23.47 9.41
CA PHE A 24 8.57 -22.21 9.03
C PHE A 24 9.56 -22.43 7.87
N GLU A 25 9.41 -21.66 6.78
CA GLU A 25 10.18 -21.87 5.55
C GLU A 25 9.97 -23.26 4.91
N GLY A 26 8.85 -23.92 5.22
CA GLY A 26 8.50 -25.26 4.73
C GLY A 26 9.40 -26.38 5.27
N SER A 27 10.22 -26.10 6.29
CA SER A 27 11.19 -27.05 6.84
C SER A 27 11.19 -27.07 8.37
N GLY A 28 11.85 -28.07 8.96
CA GLY A 28 11.96 -28.19 10.41
C GLY A 28 10.70 -28.74 11.08
N GLU A 29 10.52 -28.38 12.36
CA GLU A 29 9.39 -28.81 13.18
C GLU A 29 8.10 -28.08 12.77
N VAL A 30 6.97 -28.78 12.93
CA VAL A 30 5.65 -28.15 12.79
C VAL A 30 5.46 -27.24 14.00
N LEU A 31 5.24 -25.95 13.75
CA LEU A 31 4.97 -24.97 14.79
C LEU A 31 3.54 -25.13 15.31
N ASP A 32 3.31 -24.77 16.57
CA ASP A 32 1.95 -24.59 17.06
C ASP A 32 1.26 -23.37 16.43
N ASP A 33 -0.07 -23.33 16.51
CA ASP A 33 -0.88 -22.31 15.86
C ASP A 33 -0.52 -20.89 16.32
N LEU A 34 -0.27 -20.70 17.61
CA LEU A 34 0.02 -19.38 18.17
C LEU A 34 1.38 -18.88 17.68
N GLU A 35 2.40 -19.74 17.72
CA GLU A 35 3.73 -19.39 17.23
C GLU A 35 3.71 -19.08 15.73
N TRP A 36 3.01 -19.90 14.93
CA TRP A 36 2.83 -19.67 13.50
C TRP A 36 2.14 -18.34 13.21
N ASP A 37 1.01 -18.07 13.88
CA ASP A 37 0.23 -16.85 13.66
C ASP A 37 1.04 -15.61 14.03
N VAL A 38 1.75 -15.63 15.16
CA VAL A 38 2.63 -14.51 15.57
C VAL A 38 3.71 -14.26 14.53
N LYS A 39 4.43 -15.29 14.08
CA LYS A 39 5.52 -15.13 13.09
C LYS A 39 4.96 -14.64 11.75
N SER A 40 3.95 -15.33 11.22
CA SER A 40 3.39 -15.05 9.89
C SER A 40 2.79 -13.65 9.80
N TYR A 41 2.00 -13.23 10.79
CA TYR A 41 1.43 -11.88 10.82
C TYR A 41 2.47 -10.79 11.06
N PHE A 42 3.47 -11.05 11.91
CA PHE A 42 4.57 -10.10 12.14
C PHE A 42 5.34 -9.83 10.85
N ILE A 43 5.73 -10.90 10.13
CA ILE A 43 6.49 -10.79 8.89
C ILE A 43 5.66 -10.12 7.79
N LEU A 44 4.44 -10.63 7.54
CA LEU A 44 3.58 -10.09 6.47
C LEU A 44 3.19 -8.65 6.74
N GLY A 45 2.82 -8.32 7.99
CA GLY A 45 2.49 -6.96 8.40
C GLY A 45 3.67 -6.00 8.27
N GLY A 46 4.86 -6.42 8.69
CA GLY A 46 6.09 -5.64 8.54
C GLY A 46 6.40 -5.34 7.07
N ALA A 47 6.42 -6.38 6.23
CA ALA A 47 6.69 -6.23 4.80
C ALA A 47 5.68 -5.31 4.09
N LEU A 48 4.38 -5.46 4.39
CA LEU A 48 3.36 -4.57 3.84
C LEU A 48 3.54 -3.13 4.35
N HIS A 49 3.95 -2.94 5.60
CA HIS A 49 4.23 -1.59 6.11
C HIS A 49 5.41 -0.93 5.38
N ASP A 50 6.50 -1.66 5.14
CA ASP A 50 7.65 -1.16 4.39
C ASP A 50 7.28 -0.81 2.94
N VAL A 51 6.41 -1.61 2.32
CA VAL A 51 5.82 -1.27 1.02
C VAL A 51 5.04 0.05 1.08
N ALA A 52 4.23 0.27 2.12
CA ALA A 52 3.48 1.51 2.27
C ALA A 52 4.41 2.73 2.34
N VAL A 53 5.48 2.65 3.13
CA VAL A 53 6.49 3.72 3.22
C VAL A 53 7.11 4.01 1.85
N ALA A 54 7.58 2.97 1.15
CA ALA A 54 8.22 3.13 -0.16
C ALA A 54 7.25 3.70 -1.22
N VAL A 55 6.04 3.14 -1.32
CA VAL A 55 5.04 3.55 -2.32
C VAL A 55 4.59 4.98 -2.09
N TRP A 56 4.32 5.40 -0.86
CA TRP A 56 3.88 6.77 -0.58
C TRP A 56 5.01 7.78 -0.75
N GLY A 57 6.25 7.40 -0.45
CA GLY A 57 7.42 8.21 -0.77
C GLY A 57 7.53 8.49 -2.27
N ILE A 58 7.40 7.44 -3.09
CA ILE A 58 7.44 7.54 -4.55
C ILE A 58 6.27 8.37 -5.09
N LYS A 59 5.04 8.12 -4.61
CA LYS A 59 3.84 8.87 -5.01
C LYS A 59 3.98 10.35 -4.73
N SER A 60 4.46 10.69 -3.54
CA SER A 60 4.68 12.09 -3.14
C SER A 60 5.77 12.76 -3.97
N PHE A 61 6.80 12.02 -4.37
CA PHE A 61 7.90 12.56 -5.16
C PHE A 61 7.49 12.86 -6.62
N TYR A 62 6.79 11.94 -7.28
CA TYR A 62 6.45 12.07 -8.70
C TYR A 62 5.15 12.83 -8.97
N ASP A 63 4.22 12.86 -8.01
CA ASP A 63 2.89 13.49 -8.13
C ASP A 63 2.19 13.18 -9.47
N TYR A 64 2.27 11.91 -9.90
CA TYR A 64 1.92 11.50 -11.25
C TYR A 64 0.42 11.45 -11.49
N ILE A 65 0.00 11.86 -12.69
CA ILE A 65 -1.41 11.95 -13.13
C ILE A 65 -2.11 10.58 -13.18
N ARG A 66 -3.45 10.58 -13.06
CA ARG A 66 -4.31 9.39 -13.22
C ARG A 66 -4.89 9.30 -14.64
N PRO A 67 -5.22 8.08 -15.14
CA PRO A 67 -5.78 7.89 -16.48
C PRO A 67 -7.00 8.78 -16.78
N ILE A 68 -7.95 8.91 -15.85
CA ILE A 68 -9.14 9.74 -16.04
C ILE A 68 -8.80 11.20 -16.34
N SER A 69 -7.86 11.78 -15.58
CA SER A 69 -7.41 13.16 -15.77
C SER A 69 -6.61 13.31 -17.07
N ALA A 70 -5.73 12.35 -17.37
CA ALA A 70 -4.91 12.38 -18.58
C ALA A 70 -5.78 12.27 -19.84
N ILE A 71 -6.69 11.29 -19.90
CA ILE A 71 -7.58 11.07 -21.05
C ILE A 71 -8.47 12.28 -21.29
N ARG A 72 -9.16 12.78 -20.25
CA ARG A 72 -10.06 13.92 -20.40
C ARG A 72 -9.30 15.19 -20.78
N GLY A 73 -8.18 15.48 -20.10
CA GLY A 73 -7.37 16.67 -20.39
C GLY A 73 -6.75 16.66 -21.78
N MET A 74 -6.25 15.52 -22.26
CA MET A 74 -5.75 15.41 -23.65
C MET A 74 -6.90 15.52 -24.67
N ALA A 75 -8.06 14.93 -24.38
CA ALA A 75 -9.21 15.00 -25.27
C ALA A 75 -9.80 16.40 -25.41
N GLU A 76 -9.76 17.21 -24.35
CA GLU A 76 -10.16 18.63 -24.38
C GLU A 76 -9.31 19.46 -25.35
N LEU A 77 -8.05 19.08 -25.56
CA LEU A 77 -7.16 19.74 -26.51
C LEU A 77 -7.44 19.34 -27.97
N GLY A 78 -8.06 18.18 -28.21
CA GLY A 78 -8.32 17.63 -29.53
C GLY A 78 -7.44 16.40 -29.85
N GLN A 79 -7.13 16.18 -31.12
CA GLN A 79 -6.37 15.01 -31.60
C GLN A 79 -4.91 15.35 -31.95
N SER A 80 -3.99 14.41 -31.81
CA SER A 80 -2.55 14.61 -32.08
C SER A 80 -1.97 13.78 -33.23
N SER A 81 -2.81 13.06 -33.98
CA SER A 81 -2.36 12.14 -35.04
C SER A 81 -2.07 12.82 -36.38
N ASP A 82 -2.88 13.81 -36.79
CA ASP A 82 -2.75 14.43 -38.11
C ASP A 82 -2.93 15.96 -38.03
N SER A 83 -1.87 16.71 -38.35
CA SER A 83 -1.88 18.17 -38.31
C SER A 83 -2.72 18.84 -39.39
N THR A 84 -3.22 18.07 -40.37
CA THR A 84 -4.09 18.54 -41.45
C THR A 84 -5.57 18.33 -41.17
N MET A 85 -5.91 17.48 -40.18
CA MET A 85 -7.29 17.20 -39.78
C MET A 85 -7.81 18.23 -38.76
N ALA A 86 -9.13 18.29 -38.62
CA ALA A 86 -9.79 19.12 -37.63
C ALA A 86 -9.32 18.79 -36.20
N SER A 87 -9.45 19.78 -35.31
CA SER A 87 -9.14 19.65 -33.88
C SER A 87 -7.71 19.17 -33.59
N TYR A 88 -6.74 19.44 -34.47
CA TYR A 88 -5.36 19.06 -34.20
C TYR A 88 -4.74 19.88 -33.06
N HIS A 89 -4.10 19.19 -32.12
CA HIS A 89 -3.25 19.78 -31.11
C HIS A 89 -2.12 18.79 -30.73
N ILE A 90 -0.88 19.27 -30.62
CA ILE A 90 0.29 18.40 -30.35
C ILE A 90 0.20 17.67 -28.99
N GLY A 91 -0.46 18.27 -28.01
CA GLY A 91 -0.76 17.64 -26.70
C GLY A 91 -2.10 16.89 -26.65
N GLY A 92 -2.78 16.77 -27.78
CA GLY A 92 -4.06 16.09 -27.90
C GLY A 92 -3.95 14.56 -27.84
N LEU A 93 -5.10 13.90 -27.89
CA LEU A 93 -5.20 12.45 -27.83
C LEU A 93 -4.94 11.82 -29.20
N PRO A 94 -4.08 10.79 -29.32
CA PRO A 94 -3.84 10.14 -30.61
C PRO A 94 -5.10 9.40 -31.07
N LEU A 95 -5.49 9.60 -32.33
CA LEU A 95 -6.54 8.82 -33.00
C LEU A 95 -6.08 7.38 -33.22
N ILE A 96 -6.99 6.45 -32.98
CA ILE A 96 -6.83 5.01 -33.21
C ILE A 96 -8.13 4.53 -33.85
N GLU A 97 -8.07 4.13 -35.11
CA GLU A 97 -9.24 3.65 -35.85
C GLU A 97 -10.00 2.56 -35.07
N GLY A 98 -11.32 2.72 -34.94
CA GLY A 98 -12.19 1.81 -34.19
C GLY A 98 -12.15 1.98 -32.66
N TYR A 99 -11.32 2.87 -32.12
CA TYR A 99 -11.19 3.07 -30.66
C TYR A 99 -11.20 4.53 -30.21
N ILE A 100 -10.54 5.42 -30.94
CA ILE A 100 -10.36 6.84 -30.61
C ILE A 100 -10.50 7.63 -31.90
N GLU A 101 -11.59 8.37 -32.03
CA GLU A 101 -11.99 9.02 -33.28
C GLU A 101 -12.52 10.42 -33.01
N LEU A 102 -12.63 11.22 -34.07
CA LEU A 102 -13.39 12.46 -34.04
C LEU A 102 -14.88 12.15 -34.18
N VAL A 103 -15.71 12.93 -33.49
CA VAL A 103 -17.14 12.98 -33.76
C VAL A 103 -17.35 13.72 -35.10
N GLU A 104 -18.00 13.05 -36.04
CA GLU A 104 -18.31 13.61 -37.36
C GLU A 104 -19.76 14.13 -37.41
N SER A 105 -20.09 14.98 -38.39
CA SER A 105 -21.47 15.39 -38.60
C SER A 105 -22.32 14.18 -39.01
N GLY A 106 -23.48 14.02 -38.36
CA GLY A 106 -24.33 12.83 -38.50
C GLY A 106 -23.97 11.65 -37.58
N ASP A 107 -22.90 11.76 -36.78
CA ASP A 107 -22.61 10.80 -35.71
C ASP A 107 -23.67 10.88 -34.61
N PRO A 108 -24.11 9.75 -34.01
CA PRO A 108 -25.03 9.77 -32.86
C PRO A 108 -24.58 10.65 -31.69
N LEU A 109 -23.26 10.86 -31.53
CA LEU A 109 -22.67 11.73 -30.51
C LEU A 109 -22.54 13.19 -30.95
N ALA A 110 -22.82 13.55 -32.21
CA ALA A 110 -22.69 14.92 -32.73
C ALA A 110 -23.54 15.94 -31.94
N GLY A 111 -24.66 15.50 -31.39
CA GLY A 111 -25.64 16.36 -30.73
C GLY A 111 -26.64 16.95 -31.73
N ALA A 112 -27.68 17.62 -31.22
CA ALA A 112 -28.78 18.10 -32.07
C ALA A 112 -28.39 19.29 -32.96
N ALA A 113 -27.32 20.01 -32.58
CA ALA A 113 -26.80 21.18 -33.27
C ALA A 113 -25.34 20.98 -33.70
N ASP A 114 -24.89 19.73 -33.85
CA ASP A 114 -23.49 19.37 -34.13
C ASP A 114 -22.50 19.93 -33.07
N GLU A 115 -22.96 20.18 -31.83
CA GLU A 115 -22.19 20.80 -30.75
C GLU A 115 -20.98 19.98 -30.28
N ASN A 116 -20.93 18.69 -30.63
CA ASN A 116 -19.83 17.80 -30.32
C ASN A 116 -18.98 17.45 -31.54
N VAL A 117 -19.33 17.91 -32.75
CA VAL A 117 -18.52 17.64 -33.95
C VAL A 117 -17.09 18.17 -33.76
N GLY A 118 -16.10 17.35 -34.08
CA GLY A 118 -14.69 17.63 -33.84
C GLY A 118 -14.19 17.35 -32.42
N LYS A 119 -15.05 16.96 -31.47
CA LYS A 119 -14.60 16.41 -30.19
C LYS A 119 -14.11 14.97 -30.35
N ILE A 120 -13.35 14.49 -29.37
CA ILE A 120 -12.88 13.10 -29.33
C ILE A 120 -13.97 12.19 -28.75
N LYS A 121 -14.23 11.07 -29.42
CA LYS A 121 -15.03 9.94 -28.92
C LYS A 121 -14.15 8.72 -28.69
N LEU A 122 -14.52 7.91 -27.71
CA LEU A 122 -13.84 6.67 -27.32
C LEU A 122 -14.81 5.48 -27.41
N TYR A 123 -14.34 4.35 -27.94
CA TYR A 123 -15.06 3.09 -27.86
C TYR A 123 -14.67 2.35 -26.58
N ALA A 124 -15.50 2.45 -25.54
CA ALA A 124 -15.17 2.00 -24.18
C ALA A 124 -16.42 1.57 -23.39
N TRP A 125 -16.23 1.12 -22.15
CA TRP A 125 -17.33 0.99 -21.20
C TRP A 125 -18.07 2.32 -21.07
N ARG A 126 -19.39 2.31 -21.26
CA ARG A 126 -20.18 3.54 -21.37
C ARG A 126 -20.39 4.28 -20.04
N GLY A 127 -19.96 3.66 -18.95
CA GLY A 127 -19.89 4.33 -17.66
C GLY A 127 -21.22 4.37 -16.90
N PRO A 128 -21.18 4.93 -15.68
CA PRO A 128 -22.26 4.83 -14.71
C PRO A 128 -23.55 5.53 -15.13
N ALA A 129 -23.49 6.52 -16.04
CA ALA A 129 -24.68 7.18 -16.57
C ALA A 129 -25.59 6.25 -17.40
N HIS A 130 -25.07 5.10 -17.82
CA HIS A 130 -25.80 4.08 -18.58
C HIS A 130 -26.31 2.93 -17.71
N LEU A 131 -26.09 3.00 -16.39
CA LEU A 131 -26.69 2.09 -15.42
C LEU A 131 -28.03 2.69 -14.98
N THR A 132 -29.13 2.03 -15.31
CA THR A 132 -30.49 2.50 -15.02
C THR A 132 -31.27 1.45 -14.24
N SER A 133 -32.47 1.77 -13.76
CA SER A 133 -33.37 0.78 -13.15
C SER A 133 -33.67 -0.40 -14.08
N ASP A 134 -33.56 -0.18 -15.39
CA ASP A 134 -33.97 -1.12 -16.43
C ASP A 134 -32.76 -1.77 -17.12
N SER A 135 -31.53 -1.33 -16.80
CA SER A 135 -30.29 -1.84 -17.39
C SER A 135 -29.23 -2.00 -16.31
N SER A 136 -29.00 -3.27 -15.92
CA SER A 136 -28.00 -3.67 -14.93
C SER A 136 -26.57 -3.73 -15.46
N SER A 137 -26.34 -3.39 -16.74
CA SER A 137 -25.00 -3.23 -17.32
C SER A 137 -24.97 -2.01 -18.24
N ALA A 138 -23.89 -1.25 -18.17
CA ALA A 138 -23.67 -0.10 -19.05
C ALA A 138 -23.15 -0.55 -20.42
N GLY A 139 -22.56 -1.74 -20.57
CA GLY A 139 -22.04 -2.24 -21.84
C GLY A 139 -20.92 -1.37 -22.46
N VAL A 140 -20.52 -1.71 -23.68
CA VAL A 140 -19.44 -1.05 -24.43
C VAL A 140 -20.03 -0.30 -25.64
N GLY A 141 -19.53 0.91 -25.90
CA GLY A 141 -19.95 1.70 -27.04
C GLY A 141 -19.16 3.01 -27.17
N TRP A 142 -19.52 3.81 -28.18
CA TRP A 142 -18.96 5.14 -28.36
C TRP A 142 -19.49 6.10 -27.30
N ILE A 143 -18.58 6.81 -26.63
CA ILE A 143 -18.87 7.90 -25.69
C ILE A 143 -17.95 9.09 -25.97
N LEU A 144 -18.34 10.30 -25.57
CA LEU A 144 -17.42 11.43 -25.57
C LEU A 144 -16.26 11.17 -24.61
N ALA A 145 -15.03 11.47 -25.02
CA ALA A 145 -13.85 11.25 -24.19
C ALA A 145 -13.89 12.04 -22.87
N GLY A 146 -14.51 13.24 -22.89
CA GLY A 146 -14.75 14.05 -21.69
C GLY A 146 -15.65 13.37 -20.64
N ASP A 147 -16.46 12.41 -21.07
CA ASP A 147 -17.37 11.65 -20.22
C ASP A 147 -16.80 10.29 -19.81
N TRP A 148 -15.59 9.93 -20.24
CA TRP A 148 -15.00 8.62 -19.96
C TRP A 148 -14.75 8.40 -18.46
N TRP A 149 -15.12 7.22 -17.97
CA TRP A 149 -14.85 6.80 -16.59
C TRP A 149 -14.03 5.50 -16.56
N PRO A 150 -13.10 5.36 -15.60
CA PRO A 150 -12.58 4.06 -15.22
C PRO A 150 -13.73 3.14 -14.74
N TYR A 151 -13.56 1.83 -14.87
CA TYR A 151 -14.56 0.83 -14.47
C TYR A 151 -14.65 0.75 -12.93
N GLN A 152 -15.45 1.64 -12.35
CA GLN A 152 -15.69 1.76 -10.92
C GLN A 152 -17.01 2.49 -10.64
N MET A 153 -17.53 2.36 -9.42
CA MET A 153 -18.69 3.16 -9.00
C MET A 153 -18.36 4.65 -8.94
N PRO A 154 -19.33 5.54 -9.23
CA PRO A 154 -19.17 6.98 -9.01
C PRO A 154 -18.79 7.34 -7.57
N SER A 155 -19.32 6.58 -6.60
CA SER A 155 -19.03 6.75 -5.17
C SER A 155 -17.66 6.17 -4.76
N PHE A 156 -17.10 5.29 -5.57
CA PHE A 156 -15.75 4.75 -5.39
C PHE A 156 -14.80 5.48 -6.34
N ILE A 157 -14.48 6.71 -5.94
CA ILE A 157 -13.63 7.59 -6.74
C ILE A 157 -12.22 7.02 -6.89
N THR A 158 -11.60 7.29 -8.04
CA THR A 158 -10.16 7.09 -8.24
C THR A 158 -9.44 7.68 -7.03
N PRO A 159 -8.63 6.89 -6.29
CA PRO A 159 -8.12 7.33 -5.00
C PRO A 159 -7.39 8.69 -5.10
N PRO A 160 -7.58 9.60 -4.13
CA PRO A 160 -7.09 10.98 -4.19
C PRO A 160 -5.60 11.08 -3.86
N PHE A 161 -4.79 10.31 -4.56
CA PHE A 161 -3.33 10.30 -4.50
C PHE A 161 -2.74 9.90 -5.86
N ALA A 162 -1.50 10.33 -6.11
CA ALA A 162 -0.75 10.14 -7.35
C ALA A 162 -0.81 8.70 -7.91
N GLY A 163 -0.75 8.57 -9.24
CA GLY A 163 -0.78 7.30 -9.96
C GLY A 163 0.47 6.45 -9.75
N TYR A 164 1.64 6.98 -10.08
CA TYR A 164 2.89 6.26 -10.06
C TYR A 164 3.48 6.15 -8.64
N VAL A 165 3.84 4.97 -8.13
CA VAL A 165 3.64 3.61 -8.67
C VAL A 165 2.32 2.99 -8.19
N SER A 166 1.85 1.93 -8.82
CA SER A 166 0.67 1.18 -8.37
C SER A 166 0.92 0.51 -7.02
N GLY A 167 0.28 1.02 -5.95
CA GLY A 167 0.40 0.45 -4.61
C GLY A 167 -0.05 -1.01 -4.57
N HIS A 168 -1.23 -1.31 -5.12
CA HIS A 168 -1.76 -2.67 -5.20
C HIS A 168 -0.76 -3.68 -5.80
N SER A 169 -0.03 -3.25 -6.82
CA SER A 169 0.97 -4.09 -7.49
C SER A 169 2.18 -4.34 -6.60
N THR A 170 2.65 -3.30 -5.90
CA THR A 170 3.77 -3.43 -4.97
C THR A 170 3.42 -4.27 -3.75
N PHE A 171 2.28 -4.01 -3.11
CA PHE A 171 1.82 -4.76 -1.93
C PHE A 171 1.61 -6.22 -2.26
N SER A 172 0.90 -6.50 -3.36
CA SER A 172 0.58 -7.88 -3.73
C SER A 172 1.83 -8.67 -4.08
N ARG A 173 2.79 -8.03 -4.77
CA ARG A 173 4.05 -8.71 -5.08
C ARG A 173 4.84 -9.00 -3.81
N ALA A 174 5.02 -8.03 -2.92
CA ALA A 174 5.74 -8.26 -1.66
C ALA A 174 5.09 -9.36 -0.82
N ALA A 175 3.76 -9.35 -0.70
CA ALA A 175 3.00 -10.39 0.00
C ALA A 175 3.21 -11.77 -0.61
N ALA A 176 3.16 -11.89 -1.94
CA ALA A 176 3.39 -13.16 -2.61
C ALA A 176 4.80 -13.71 -2.37
N GLU A 177 5.83 -12.86 -2.37
CA GLU A 177 7.19 -13.27 -2.03
C GLU A 177 7.30 -13.70 -0.56
N VAL A 178 6.68 -12.95 0.37
CA VAL A 178 6.64 -13.32 1.79
C VAL A 178 5.92 -14.64 2.00
N MET A 179 4.76 -14.85 1.40
CA MET A 179 4.01 -16.12 1.48
C MET A 179 4.82 -17.29 0.94
N THR A 180 5.53 -17.09 -0.17
CA THR A 180 6.42 -18.10 -0.75
C THR A 180 7.52 -18.50 0.22
N LEU A 181 8.20 -17.51 0.81
CA LEU A 181 9.29 -17.77 1.76
C LEU A 181 8.78 -18.36 3.06
N LEU A 182 7.67 -17.86 3.59
CA LEU A 182 7.08 -18.29 4.84
C LEU A 182 6.63 -19.76 4.79
N THR A 183 5.94 -20.15 3.71
CA THR A 183 5.43 -21.51 3.52
C THR A 183 6.48 -22.47 2.96
N GLY A 184 7.59 -21.94 2.45
CA GLY A 184 8.64 -22.72 1.77
C GLY A 184 8.24 -23.24 0.39
N ASP A 185 7.07 -22.84 -0.13
CA ASP A 185 6.56 -23.26 -1.42
C ASP A 185 5.95 -22.06 -2.17
N ALA A 186 6.15 -22.00 -3.48
CA ALA A 186 5.54 -20.96 -4.33
C ALA A 186 4.05 -21.25 -4.60
N TYR A 187 3.64 -22.51 -4.47
CA TYR A 187 2.28 -22.96 -4.76
C TYR A 187 1.36 -22.82 -3.55
N PHE A 188 0.08 -22.60 -3.80
CA PHE A 188 -0.93 -22.78 -2.76
C PHE A 188 -0.94 -24.24 -2.29
N PRO A 189 -1.26 -24.52 -1.02
CA PRO A 189 -1.41 -25.89 -0.54
C PRO A 189 -2.38 -26.69 -1.42
N GLY A 190 -2.01 -27.93 -1.78
CA GLY A 190 -2.77 -28.73 -2.74
C GLY A 190 -2.59 -28.33 -4.21
N GLY A 191 -1.76 -27.33 -4.50
CA GLY A 191 -1.39 -26.87 -5.84
C GLY A 191 -2.33 -25.83 -6.45
N MET A 192 -3.38 -25.41 -5.74
CA MET A 192 -4.36 -24.45 -6.25
C MET A 192 -5.06 -23.65 -5.15
N GLY A 193 -5.01 -22.32 -5.26
CA GLY A 193 -5.91 -21.40 -4.56
C GLY A 193 -7.15 -21.17 -5.42
N THR A 194 -8.33 -21.09 -4.79
CA THR A 194 -9.60 -20.94 -5.51
C THR A 194 -10.47 -19.83 -4.90
N PHE A 195 -11.27 -19.18 -5.73
CA PHE A 195 -12.30 -18.24 -5.30
C PHE A 195 -13.57 -18.42 -6.13
N ASP A 196 -14.67 -18.74 -5.48
CA ASP A 196 -15.97 -18.90 -6.14
C ASP A 196 -16.63 -17.54 -6.35
N ALA A 197 -16.91 -17.22 -7.61
CA ALA A 197 -17.66 -16.05 -8.04
C ALA A 197 -19.00 -16.53 -8.58
N ASN A 198 -20.00 -16.59 -7.70
CA ASN A 198 -21.36 -16.98 -8.04
C ASN A 198 -22.01 -15.94 -8.97
N LYS A 199 -22.90 -16.43 -9.82
CA LYS A 199 -23.66 -15.61 -10.75
C LYS A 199 -24.37 -14.45 -10.03
N ASN A 200 -24.18 -13.24 -10.54
CA ASN A 200 -24.82 -12.00 -10.07
C ASN A 200 -24.53 -11.61 -8.60
N GLU A 201 -23.56 -12.24 -7.93
CA GLU A 201 -23.28 -12.00 -6.50
C GLU A 201 -21.97 -11.22 -6.25
N TYR A 202 -21.20 -10.89 -7.29
CA TYR A 202 -19.85 -10.37 -7.11
C TYR A 202 -19.65 -8.93 -7.57
N LEU A 203 -20.16 -8.57 -8.75
CA LEU A 203 -20.04 -7.19 -9.24
C LEU A 203 -20.95 -6.27 -8.41
N VAL A 204 -20.39 -5.17 -7.91
CA VAL A 204 -21.05 -4.29 -6.94
C VAL A 204 -21.99 -3.28 -7.61
N PHE A 205 -21.79 -3.02 -8.91
CA PHE A 205 -22.49 -1.96 -9.65
C PHE A 205 -22.97 -2.35 -11.04
N GLU A 206 -22.62 -3.54 -11.49
CA GLU A 206 -23.29 -4.20 -12.61
C GLU A 206 -23.71 -5.60 -12.13
N GLU A 207 -24.68 -6.22 -12.79
CA GLU A 207 -24.94 -7.63 -12.57
C GLU A 207 -23.79 -8.47 -13.15
N GLY A 208 -23.14 -9.26 -12.29
CA GLY A 208 -22.23 -10.28 -12.76
C GLY A 208 -21.45 -11.00 -11.66
N PRO A 209 -20.74 -12.08 -12.02
CA PRO A 209 -20.65 -12.67 -13.36
C PRO A 209 -21.98 -13.26 -13.87
N SER A 210 -22.12 -13.46 -15.18
CA SER A 210 -23.37 -13.98 -15.78
C SER A 210 -23.59 -15.48 -15.59
N VAL A 211 -22.54 -16.18 -15.14
CA VAL A 211 -22.50 -17.60 -14.81
C VAL A 211 -21.69 -17.78 -13.53
N ASP A 212 -21.94 -18.87 -12.81
CA ASP A 212 -21.03 -19.29 -11.74
C ASP A 212 -19.66 -19.59 -12.35
N MET A 213 -18.61 -19.07 -11.72
CA MET A 213 -17.24 -19.36 -12.12
C MET A 213 -16.35 -19.46 -10.90
N GLN A 214 -15.27 -20.22 -11.04
CA GLN A 214 -14.23 -20.29 -10.03
C GLN A 214 -12.95 -19.68 -10.61
N LEU A 215 -12.41 -18.68 -9.92
CA LEU A 215 -11.07 -18.17 -10.17
C LEU A 215 -10.05 -19.09 -9.50
N GLN A 216 -8.93 -19.33 -10.17
CA GLN A 216 -7.94 -20.31 -9.76
C GLN A 216 -6.52 -19.75 -9.94
N TRP A 217 -5.64 -20.02 -8.98
CA TRP A 217 -4.24 -19.60 -8.99
C TRP A 217 -3.36 -20.72 -8.49
N ALA A 218 -2.35 -21.12 -9.28
CA ALA A 218 -1.42 -22.15 -8.85
C ALA A 218 -0.46 -21.62 -7.78
N THR A 219 0.06 -20.41 -8.02
CA THR A 219 1.06 -19.78 -7.14
C THR A 219 0.57 -18.48 -6.51
N TYR A 220 1.18 -18.09 -5.39
CA TYR A 220 0.94 -16.77 -4.80
C TYR A 220 1.26 -15.63 -5.79
N ARG A 221 2.22 -15.85 -6.69
CA ARG A 221 2.56 -14.87 -7.74
C ARG A 221 1.45 -14.71 -8.77
N ASP A 222 0.75 -15.78 -9.14
CA ASP A 222 -0.40 -15.70 -10.06
C ASP A 222 -1.52 -14.84 -9.45
N ALA A 223 -1.80 -15.05 -8.16
CA ALA A 223 -2.77 -14.22 -7.43
C ALA A 223 -2.33 -12.75 -7.38
N SER A 224 -1.05 -12.50 -7.09
CA SER A 224 -0.49 -11.14 -7.14
C SER A 224 -0.57 -10.50 -8.52
N ASP A 225 -0.31 -11.26 -9.59
CA ASP A 225 -0.29 -10.73 -10.94
C ASP A 225 -1.69 -10.39 -11.43
N GLN A 226 -2.69 -11.20 -11.07
CA GLN A 226 -4.08 -10.87 -11.36
C GLN A 226 -4.56 -9.66 -10.55
N ALA A 227 -4.14 -9.52 -9.29
CA ALA A 227 -4.42 -8.33 -8.48
C ALA A 227 -3.85 -7.05 -9.09
N SER A 228 -2.65 -7.12 -9.66
CA SER A 228 -2.06 -6.02 -10.42
C SER A 228 -2.84 -5.69 -11.69
N LEU A 229 -3.13 -6.71 -12.51
CA LEU A 229 -3.87 -6.54 -13.78
C LEU A 229 -5.27 -5.98 -13.55
N SER A 230 -5.92 -6.29 -12.43
CA SER A 230 -7.24 -5.75 -12.11
C SER A 230 -7.24 -4.21 -12.04
N ARG A 231 -6.10 -3.57 -11.74
CA ARG A 231 -5.98 -2.11 -11.72
C ARG A 231 -5.91 -1.49 -13.11
N LEU A 232 -5.40 -2.25 -14.09
CA LEU A 232 -5.39 -1.88 -15.50
C LEU A 232 -6.79 -2.07 -16.10
N TRP A 233 -7.42 -3.22 -15.86
CA TRP A 233 -8.78 -3.50 -16.32
C TRP A 233 -9.80 -2.54 -15.71
N GLY A 234 -9.60 -2.12 -14.45
CA GLY A 234 -10.37 -1.07 -13.81
C GLY A 234 -10.14 0.33 -14.40
N GLY A 235 -9.13 0.54 -15.25
CA GLY A 235 -8.79 1.86 -15.80
C GLY A 235 -8.13 2.82 -14.80
N ILE A 236 -7.60 2.32 -13.68
CA ILE A 236 -7.12 3.15 -12.55
C ILE A 236 -5.61 3.39 -12.62
N HIS A 237 -4.87 2.45 -13.21
CA HIS A 237 -3.43 2.54 -13.44
C HIS A 237 -3.10 2.14 -14.90
N PRO A 238 -2.24 2.90 -15.61
CA PRO A 238 -1.62 2.46 -16.85
C PRO A 238 -0.50 1.43 -16.59
N PRO A 239 -0.03 0.68 -17.62
CA PRO A 239 1.04 -0.30 -17.46
C PRO A 239 2.34 0.23 -16.85
N VAL A 240 2.66 1.52 -17.07
CA VAL A 240 3.85 2.16 -16.51
C VAL A 240 3.82 2.24 -14.98
N ASP A 241 2.65 2.24 -14.35
CA ASP A 241 2.52 2.26 -12.89
C ASP A 241 2.69 0.87 -12.27
N ASP A 242 2.41 -0.19 -13.02
CA ASP A 242 2.29 -1.56 -12.52
C ASP A 242 3.63 -2.29 -12.44
N ILE A 243 4.31 -2.47 -13.57
CA ILE A 243 5.56 -3.27 -13.62
C ILE A 243 6.63 -2.74 -12.66
N PRO A 244 6.89 -1.42 -12.54
CA PRO A 244 7.80 -0.89 -11.54
C PRO A 244 7.35 -1.20 -10.11
N GLY A 245 6.05 -1.13 -9.82
CA GLY A 245 5.48 -1.51 -8.53
C GLY A 245 5.77 -2.98 -8.18
N ARG A 246 5.54 -3.90 -9.12
CA ARG A 246 5.90 -5.33 -8.93
C ARG A 246 7.42 -5.50 -8.68
N LYS A 247 8.27 -4.81 -9.44
CA LYS A 247 9.73 -4.87 -9.22
C LYS A 247 10.13 -4.41 -7.81
N ILE A 248 9.51 -3.35 -7.30
CA ILE A 248 9.74 -2.86 -5.94
C ILE A 248 9.27 -3.91 -4.91
N GLY A 249 8.06 -4.46 -5.06
CA GLY A 249 7.55 -5.47 -4.14
C GLY A 249 8.41 -6.74 -4.10
N LYS A 250 9.00 -7.12 -5.24
CA LYS A 250 9.94 -8.26 -5.35
C LYS A 250 11.24 -8.05 -4.56
N VAL A 251 11.61 -6.80 -4.29
CA VAL A 251 12.77 -6.45 -3.44
C VAL A 251 12.35 -6.40 -1.98
N ILE A 252 11.31 -5.63 -1.65
CA ILE A 252 10.88 -5.40 -0.26
C ILE A 252 10.46 -6.70 0.43
N GLY A 253 9.69 -7.56 -0.23
CA GLY A 253 9.17 -8.79 0.39
C GLY A 253 10.26 -9.68 0.99
N PRO A 254 11.24 -10.15 0.19
CA PRO A 254 12.35 -10.94 0.70
C PRO A 254 13.23 -10.22 1.73
N GLU A 255 13.53 -8.93 1.54
CA GLU A 255 14.34 -8.16 2.50
C GLU A 255 13.65 -8.04 3.86
N ALA A 256 12.35 -7.74 3.87
CA ALA A 256 11.56 -7.67 5.09
C ALA A 256 11.42 -9.04 5.76
N PHE A 257 11.30 -10.11 4.97
CA PHE A 257 11.27 -11.50 5.48
C PHE A 257 12.56 -11.85 6.23
N GLU A 258 13.72 -11.63 5.60
CA GLU A 258 15.02 -11.90 6.22
C GLU A 258 15.28 -11.01 7.44
N TYR A 259 14.87 -9.74 7.39
CA TYR A 259 14.94 -8.86 8.55
C TYR A 259 14.03 -9.32 9.70
N ALA A 260 12.82 -9.80 9.40
CA ALA A 260 11.91 -10.28 10.43
C ALA A 260 12.41 -11.59 11.07
N LYS A 261 13.12 -12.46 10.33
CA LYS A 261 13.68 -13.72 10.85
C LYS A 261 14.64 -13.54 12.01
N THR A 262 15.39 -12.45 12.04
CA THR A 262 16.35 -12.16 13.11
C THR A 262 15.68 -12.02 14.48
N PHE A 263 14.40 -11.57 14.51
CA PHE A 263 13.62 -11.45 15.75
C PHE A 263 13.26 -12.81 16.36
N PHE A 264 13.31 -13.89 15.57
CA PHE A 264 12.99 -15.24 16.02
C PHE A 264 14.24 -16.09 16.25
N SER A 265 15.34 -15.80 15.56
CA SER A 265 16.60 -16.54 15.69
C SER A 265 17.49 -16.06 16.84
N GLY A 266 17.09 -15.00 17.55
CA GLY A 266 17.88 -14.37 18.61
C GLY A 266 19.14 -13.66 18.09
N GLN A 267 19.24 -13.45 16.79
CA GLN A 267 20.32 -12.67 16.18
C GLN A 267 19.91 -11.19 16.15
N SER A 268 20.75 -10.30 16.65
CA SER A 268 20.46 -8.88 16.60
C SER A 268 20.53 -8.33 15.19
N THR A 269 19.59 -7.43 14.87
CA THR A 269 19.56 -6.67 13.60
C THR A 269 20.47 -5.47 13.59
N ALA A 270 20.98 -5.04 14.74
CA ALA A 270 21.99 -4.01 14.78
C ALA A 270 23.30 -4.62 14.24
N THR A 271 23.97 -3.93 13.33
CA THR A 271 25.38 -4.25 13.05
C THR A 271 26.15 -4.26 14.37
N ILE A 272 27.19 -5.09 14.51
CA ILE A 272 28.03 -5.11 15.73
C ILE A 272 28.42 -3.68 16.15
N ASP A 273 28.65 -2.80 15.17
CA ASP A 273 29.00 -1.40 15.40
C ASP A 273 27.81 -0.56 15.89
N GLN A 274 26.60 -0.77 15.36
CA GLN A 274 25.39 -0.11 15.89
C GLN A 274 25.03 -0.61 17.28
N GLU A 275 25.14 -1.91 17.54
CA GLU A 275 24.86 -2.49 18.84
C GLU A 275 25.83 -1.98 19.89
N LYS A 276 27.13 -1.96 19.58
CA LYS A 276 28.15 -1.32 20.42
C LYS A 276 27.89 0.17 20.61
N ALA A 277 27.52 0.89 19.54
CA ALA A 277 27.20 2.32 19.65
C ALA A 277 25.97 2.57 20.54
N TYR A 278 24.94 1.71 20.47
CA TYR A 278 23.78 1.79 21.35
C TYR A 278 24.12 1.41 22.79
N GLU A 279 24.94 0.38 22.98
CA GLU A 279 25.46 0.00 24.28
C GLU A 279 26.30 1.11 24.92
N GLU A 280 27.11 1.84 24.15
CA GLU A 280 27.92 2.97 24.62
C GLU A 280 27.08 4.13 25.16
N VAL A 281 25.92 4.39 24.55
CA VAL A 281 25.00 5.47 24.94
C VAL A 281 24.22 5.07 26.19
N GLY A 282 23.65 3.85 26.20
CA GLY A 282 22.92 3.31 27.34
C GLY A 282 21.51 2.81 27.01
N VAL A 283 20.79 2.40 28.05
CA VAL A 283 19.44 1.84 27.95
C VAL A 283 18.45 2.83 28.55
N ILE A 284 17.27 2.98 27.93
CA ILE A 284 16.17 3.80 28.41
C ILE A 284 14.86 3.01 28.35
N THR A 285 14.00 3.22 29.36
CA THR A 285 12.65 2.68 29.47
C THR A 285 11.73 3.72 30.09
N ASN A 286 10.42 3.63 29.86
CA ASN A 286 9.45 4.56 30.42
C ASN A 286 8.31 3.86 31.19
N TRP A 287 7.81 4.48 32.27
CA TRP A 287 6.60 4.06 32.98
C TRP A 287 5.86 5.27 33.57
N PRO A 288 4.52 5.25 33.66
CA PRO A 288 3.65 4.26 33.04
C PRO A 288 3.69 4.33 31.51
N ASN A 289 3.43 3.18 30.88
CA ASN A 289 3.19 3.04 29.45
C ASN A 289 1.99 2.08 29.30
N PRO A 290 0.79 2.55 28.90
CA PRO A 290 0.50 3.85 28.28
C PRO A 290 0.63 5.07 29.20
N ILE A 291 1.04 6.19 28.62
CA ILE A 291 1.14 7.52 29.23
C ILE A 291 -0.25 8.16 29.22
N ARG A 292 -0.69 8.71 30.36
CA ARG A 292 -1.89 9.55 30.44
C ARG A 292 -1.53 11.03 30.51
N ASN A 293 -0.96 11.43 31.65
CA ASN A 293 -0.59 12.82 31.93
C ASN A 293 0.91 12.99 32.21
N GLU A 294 1.61 11.89 32.48
CA GLU A 294 3.03 11.88 32.79
C GLU A 294 3.65 10.49 32.57
N THR A 295 4.95 10.48 32.31
CA THR A 295 5.78 9.28 32.30
C THR A 295 7.15 9.61 32.88
N THR A 296 7.78 8.63 33.52
CA THR A 296 9.16 8.69 33.98
C THR A 296 10.00 7.80 33.09
N PHE A 297 11.07 8.37 32.55
CA PHE A 297 12.11 7.65 31.84
C PHE A 297 13.22 7.25 32.82
N ALA A 298 13.40 5.94 33.08
CA ALA A 298 14.65 5.44 33.65
C ALA A 298 15.64 5.27 32.52
N TYR A 299 16.86 5.73 32.75
CA TYR A 299 17.95 5.49 31.83
C TYR A 299 19.26 5.24 32.56
N THR A 300 20.11 4.45 31.92
CA THR A 300 21.49 4.21 32.36
C THR A 300 22.43 4.97 31.45
N VAL A 301 23.30 5.78 32.03
CA VAL A 301 24.40 6.46 31.35
C VAL A 301 25.64 5.59 31.56
N ARG A 302 26.27 5.12 30.48
CA ARG A 302 27.47 4.26 30.59
C ARG A 302 28.78 5.05 30.56
N ASN A 303 28.79 6.19 29.86
CA ASN A 303 29.93 7.09 29.75
C ASN A 303 29.51 8.51 30.14
N GLU A 304 30.40 9.31 30.71
CA GLU A 304 30.06 10.71 31.01
C GLU A 304 29.84 11.52 29.74
N GLY A 305 28.88 12.46 29.78
CA GLY A 305 28.51 13.26 28.62
C GLY A 305 27.19 14.00 28.82
N VAL A 306 26.80 14.77 27.80
CA VAL A 306 25.53 15.51 27.76
C VAL A 306 24.40 14.59 27.35
N VAL A 307 23.41 14.45 28.23
CA VAL A 307 22.26 13.57 28.03
C VAL A 307 21.05 14.36 27.55
N GLN A 308 20.36 13.81 26.54
CA GLN A 308 19.05 14.27 26.07
C GLN A 308 18.12 13.09 25.84
N ILE A 309 16.81 13.28 26.02
CA ILE A 309 15.78 12.32 25.64
C ILE A 309 14.91 12.97 24.57
N ASN A 310 14.89 12.40 23.36
CA ASN A 310 14.08 12.91 22.26
C ASN A 310 12.88 12.00 22.04
N ILE A 311 11.73 12.61 21.78
CA ILE A 311 10.45 11.96 21.54
C ILE A 311 9.93 12.37 20.16
N PHE A 312 9.48 11.40 19.39
CA PHE A 312 9.02 11.54 18.01
C PHE A 312 7.61 10.96 17.83
N ASP A 313 6.82 11.55 16.94
CA ASP A 313 5.57 10.96 16.47
C ASP A 313 5.80 9.89 15.38
N LEU A 314 4.72 9.28 14.90
CA LEU A 314 4.76 8.24 13.85
C LEU A 314 5.34 8.71 12.50
N THR A 315 5.38 10.02 12.26
CA THR A 315 5.97 10.60 11.03
C THR A 315 7.46 10.86 11.18
N GLY A 316 8.02 10.64 12.38
CA GLY A 316 9.41 10.94 12.70
C GLY A 316 9.66 12.39 13.10
N LYS A 317 8.61 13.21 13.25
CA LYS A 317 8.74 14.59 13.74
C LYS A 317 9.03 14.59 15.24
N GLU A 318 10.07 15.30 15.65
CA GLU A 318 10.36 15.52 17.07
C GLU A 318 9.25 16.35 17.73
N VAL A 319 8.61 15.80 18.74
CA VAL A 319 7.53 16.45 19.50
C VAL A 319 8.03 17.00 20.84
N LYS A 320 9.11 16.43 21.39
CA LYS A 320 9.71 16.86 22.64
C LYS A 320 11.19 16.49 22.73
N SER A 321 11.98 17.37 23.34
CA SER A 321 13.33 17.08 23.80
C SER A 321 13.46 17.45 25.29
N ILE A 322 13.98 16.52 26.09
CA ILE A 322 14.23 16.68 27.53
C ILE A 322 15.74 16.74 27.71
N ASN A 323 16.25 17.90 28.13
CA ASN A 323 17.67 18.14 28.31
C ASN A 323 18.07 17.85 29.76
N GLU A 324 18.76 16.73 29.97
CA GLU A 324 19.28 16.33 31.29
C GLU A 324 20.66 16.94 31.58
N GLY A 325 21.33 17.46 30.53
CA GLY A 325 22.64 18.09 30.65
C GLY A 325 23.74 17.06 30.95
N TYR A 326 24.87 17.53 31.49
CA TYR A 326 26.00 16.65 31.78
C TYR A 326 25.66 15.64 32.89
N ARG A 327 25.93 14.35 32.62
CA ARG A 327 25.77 13.25 33.57
C ARG A 327 27.05 12.40 33.58
N ARG A 328 27.35 11.82 34.75
CA ARG A 328 28.40 10.80 34.91
C ARG A 328 27.79 9.42 34.72
N PRO A 329 28.59 8.33 34.59
CA PRO A 329 28.04 6.99 34.54
C PRO A 329 27.16 6.69 35.76
N GLY A 330 25.96 6.14 35.53
CA GLY A 330 24.97 5.91 36.58
C GLY A 330 23.56 5.65 36.05
N VAL A 331 22.63 5.38 36.96
CA VAL A 331 21.20 5.24 36.66
C VAL A 331 20.48 6.50 37.09
N TYR A 332 19.57 6.98 36.24
CA TYR A 332 18.87 8.24 36.42
C TYR A 332 17.40 8.09 36.02
N GLU A 333 16.59 9.01 36.51
CA GLU A 333 15.18 9.13 36.17
C GLU A 333 14.86 10.54 35.72
N SER A 334 14.02 10.67 34.69
CA SER A 334 13.51 11.96 34.20
C SER A 334 12.01 11.87 33.98
N THR A 335 11.26 12.73 34.67
CA THR A 335 9.80 12.75 34.56
C THR A 335 9.36 13.83 33.57
N TRP A 336 8.52 13.42 32.62
CA TRP A 336 7.87 14.31 31.67
C TRP A 336 6.36 14.31 31.89
N SER A 337 5.82 15.49 32.21
CA SER A 337 4.38 15.72 32.20
C SER A 337 3.94 16.17 30.81
N THR A 338 2.91 15.52 30.27
CA THR A 338 2.23 15.89 29.03
C THR A 338 1.11 16.92 29.28
N ALA A 339 0.89 17.34 30.53
CA ALA A 339 -0.13 18.30 30.89
C ALA A 339 0.12 19.66 30.20
N GLY A 340 -0.83 20.09 29.37
CA GLY A 340 -0.73 21.33 28.60
C GLY A 340 -0.02 21.19 27.25
N GLU A 341 0.43 19.99 26.87
CA GLU A 341 0.95 19.69 25.53
C GLU A 341 -0.15 19.10 24.64
N ILE A 342 -0.17 19.46 23.35
CA ILE A 342 -1.09 18.87 22.37
C ILE A 342 -0.48 17.56 21.86
N LEU A 343 -0.52 16.52 22.70
CA LEU A 343 -0.18 15.15 22.33
C LEU A 343 -1.46 14.41 21.96
N GLY A 344 -1.53 13.93 20.72
CA GLY A 344 -2.60 13.03 20.30
C GLY A 344 -2.50 11.68 21.02
N SER A 345 -3.62 10.98 21.12
CA SER A 345 -3.59 9.55 21.41
C SER A 345 -2.87 8.83 20.27
N GLY A 346 -1.92 7.94 20.58
CA GLY A 346 -1.18 7.24 19.55
C GLY A 346 0.15 6.66 20.02
N MET A 347 0.84 6.02 19.08
CA MET A 347 2.18 5.50 19.29
C MET A 347 3.23 6.58 19.05
N TYR A 348 4.21 6.65 19.93
CA TYR A 348 5.34 7.55 19.89
C TYR A 348 6.63 6.75 20.03
N PHE A 349 7.71 7.31 19.53
CA PHE A 349 9.05 6.75 19.67
C PHE A 349 9.91 7.65 20.54
N TYR A 350 10.79 7.09 21.35
CA TYR A 350 11.76 7.86 22.13
C TYR A 350 13.14 7.21 22.11
N ARG A 351 14.17 8.02 22.33
CA ARG A 351 15.55 7.54 22.46
C ARG A 351 16.36 8.41 23.41
N LEU A 352 17.33 7.80 24.07
CA LEU A 352 18.39 8.49 24.80
C LEU A 352 19.47 8.95 23.82
N GLN A 353 19.96 10.17 23.98
CA GLN A 353 21.17 10.68 23.35
C GLN A 353 22.25 10.99 24.39
N LEU A 354 23.50 10.66 24.07
CA LEU A 354 24.69 10.99 24.84
C LEU A 354 25.71 11.64 23.88
N ASP A 355 26.04 12.91 24.09
CA ASP A 355 26.94 13.70 23.23
C ASP A 355 26.60 13.60 21.73
N GLY A 356 25.30 13.63 21.42
CA GLY A 356 24.78 13.55 20.05
C GLY A 356 24.72 12.15 19.45
N LYS A 357 25.28 11.12 20.11
CA LYS A 357 25.07 9.71 19.74
C LYS A 357 23.74 9.23 20.29
N SER A 358 22.98 8.47 19.52
CA SER A 358 21.65 7.97 19.90
C SER A 358 21.69 6.50 20.29
N SER A 359 20.92 6.13 21.31
CA SER A 359 20.54 4.74 21.62
C SER A 359 19.52 4.20 20.62
N ALA A 360 19.24 2.89 20.70
CA ALA A 360 18.16 2.27 19.94
C ALA A 360 16.80 2.90 20.30
N PRO A 361 15.93 3.18 19.32
CA PRO A 361 14.62 3.76 19.60
C PRO A 361 13.74 2.77 20.37
N LYS A 362 12.97 3.29 21.31
CA LYS A 362 11.93 2.59 22.06
C LYS A 362 10.56 3.17 21.73
N LYS A 363 9.50 2.42 22.05
CA LYS A 363 8.11 2.78 21.73
C LYS A 363 7.35 3.06 23.02
N MET A 364 6.48 4.05 22.99
CA MET A 364 5.49 4.31 24.04
C MET A 364 4.14 4.67 23.44
N MET A 365 3.08 4.44 24.19
CA MET A 365 1.72 4.79 23.82
C MET A 365 1.24 5.96 24.66
N SER A 366 0.73 7.00 24.02
CA SER A 366 -0.01 8.08 24.68
C SER A 366 -1.50 7.82 24.54
N ILE A 367 -2.25 8.00 25.63
CA ILE A 367 -3.70 7.98 25.65
C ILE A 367 -4.20 9.28 26.28
N SER A 368 -4.97 10.06 25.54
CA SER A 368 -5.63 11.26 26.05
C SER A 368 -6.58 10.84 27.18
N GLY A 369 -6.40 11.41 28.37
CA GLY A 369 -7.38 11.32 29.43
C GLY A 369 -8.64 12.08 29.02
N ASN A 370 -9.75 11.36 28.80
CA ASN A 370 -11.08 11.96 28.89
C ASN A 370 -11.41 12.23 30.36
#